data_AF-W6L8T9-F1
#
_entry.id   AF-W6L8T9-F1
#
_cell.length_a   1.000
_cell.length_b   1.000
_cell.length_c   1.000
_cell.angle_alpha   90.00
_cell.angle_beta   90.00
_cell.angle_gamma   90.00
#
_symmetry.space_group_name_H-M   'P 1'
#
loop_
_entity.id
_entity.type
_entity.pdbx_description
1 polymer ?
#
loop_
_entity_poly.entity_id
_entity_poly.type
_entity_poly.pdbx_seq_one_letter_code
_entity_poly.pdbx_strand_id
1 'polypeptide(L)'
;MAELDSTAEGLLQDPQFLLRLHIKIVKYLATSAPDADERRISSLFESVDSRYKEAGREHLDLYALQALLRPIFPVSAVSDRELRILLHMLPLSEGNGADGELKNRIDPVEVFFELRQLIPRAAWQVQFLVRKARSVIFSNKNVSKFEQCVREAARIEPPQVVNPEEARKFLCKSCGFGASEALFLLRYCVEADTGGGLDASLLYGFLFSVQIPCTIEYPILAAQVAEATREPAKEGATGSIALLHALRRVLHPQSPVGSGPDAEPTADLDFGPLSSNLTIQQFHALCQDLAVGFSREQSDRLYHYLKDAQAPSLGVREVVRMYRRYFPPVNSSMLSIIKAAVTQYLLRAAKGNVLAFTELYVRLQEWGVRAVPIEAYVRALRKSGVPDTVTDLHLEWVRLKAPTRVDLIFFLCVPLPSSREAVIRKLFERLCTHQDAPSVLASDMMDRFQTNKIEGKTLQRTAVNCKKALKEYLDELDKASLNYELFAYFWYMISAAIDDDPTYTMLIWHCFRLADRTSKRV
;
A
#
# COMPACT_ATOMS: atom_id res chain seq x y z
N MET A 1 -22.42 -8.89 15.63
CA MET A 1 -22.66 -8.33 14.29
C MET A 1 -23.78 -9.09 13.59
N ALA A 2 -24.63 -8.42 12.78
CA ALA A 2 -25.64 -9.14 11.99
C ALA A 2 -24.97 -10.03 10.94
N GLU A 3 -25.45 -11.26 10.78
CA GLU A 3 -24.84 -12.24 9.88
C GLU A 3 -24.87 -11.75 8.43
N LEU A 4 -23.72 -11.85 7.76
CA LEU A 4 -23.62 -11.62 6.33
C LEU A 4 -24.23 -12.82 5.58
N ASP A 5 -24.87 -12.56 4.45
CA ASP A 5 -25.27 -13.66 3.58
C ASP A 5 -24.02 -14.33 2.98
N SER A 6 -24.14 -15.60 2.58
CA SER A 6 -23.00 -16.38 2.03
C SER A 6 -22.36 -15.73 0.80
N THR A 7 -23.10 -14.90 0.07
CA THR A 7 -22.58 -14.16 -1.08
C THR A 7 -21.71 -12.99 -0.63
N ALA A 8 -22.10 -12.26 0.41
CA ALA A 8 -21.36 -11.16 1.00
C ALA A 8 -20.10 -11.67 1.74
N GLU A 9 -20.18 -12.83 2.39
CA GLU A 9 -19.01 -13.53 2.93
C GLU A 9 -18.02 -13.90 1.81
N GLY A 10 -18.51 -14.43 0.69
CA GLY A 10 -17.68 -14.71 -0.49
C GLY A 10 -16.98 -13.46 -1.03
N LEU A 11 -17.67 -12.31 -1.07
CA LEU A 11 -17.09 -11.03 -1.49
C LEU A 11 -16.08 -10.47 -0.49
N LEU A 12 -16.26 -10.72 0.82
CA LEU A 12 -15.26 -10.37 1.84
C LEU A 12 -13.96 -11.17 1.68
N GLN A 13 -13.99 -12.31 1.00
CA GLN A 13 -12.81 -13.11 0.69
C GLN A 13 -12.25 -12.81 -0.72
N ASP A 14 -12.90 -11.96 -1.52
CA ASP A 14 -12.43 -11.57 -2.85
C ASP A 14 -11.56 -10.30 -2.80
N PRO A 15 -10.22 -10.41 -2.85
CA PRO A 15 -9.33 -9.26 -2.75
C PRO A 15 -9.47 -8.27 -3.92
N GLN A 16 -9.86 -8.72 -5.12
CA GLN A 16 -10.09 -7.83 -6.26
C GLN A 16 -11.36 -7.00 -6.06
N PHE A 17 -12.39 -7.59 -5.46
CA PHE A 17 -13.58 -6.86 -5.05
C PHE A 17 -13.24 -5.83 -3.96
N LEU A 18 -12.56 -6.24 -2.88
CA LEU A 18 -12.22 -5.35 -1.77
C LEU A 18 -11.38 -4.15 -2.21
N LEU A 19 -10.39 -4.37 -3.08
CA LEU A 19 -9.58 -3.27 -3.62
C LEU A 19 -10.42 -2.28 -4.45
N ARG A 20 -11.32 -2.80 -5.30
CA ARG A 20 -12.24 -1.96 -6.09
C ARG A 20 -13.21 -1.20 -5.20
N LEU A 21 -13.74 -1.84 -4.16
CA LEU A 21 -14.61 -1.21 -3.18
C LEU A 21 -13.88 -0.07 -2.46
N HIS A 22 -12.65 -0.29 -1.99
CA HIS A 22 -11.84 0.76 -1.36
C HIS A 22 -11.68 1.98 -2.28
N ILE A 23 -11.25 1.77 -3.53
CA ILE A 23 -11.09 2.85 -4.52
C ILE A 23 -12.42 3.58 -4.75
N LYS A 24 -13.51 2.82 -4.86
CA LYS A 24 -14.85 3.36 -5.04
C LYS A 24 -15.27 4.24 -3.86
N ILE A 25 -15.09 3.78 -2.63
CA ILE A 25 -15.41 4.54 -1.40
C ILE A 25 -14.62 5.84 -1.33
N VAL A 26 -13.30 5.80 -1.57
CA VAL A 26 -12.44 6.99 -1.54
C VAL A 26 -12.95 8.07 -2.51
N LYS A 27 -13.39 7.70 -3.71
CA LYS A 27 -13.94 8.64 -4.71
C LYS A 27 -15.21 9.38 -4.26
N TYR A 28 -15.98 8.82 -3.34
CA TYR A 28 -17.18 9.46 -2.79
C TYR A 28 -16.87 10.30 -1.54
N LEU A 29 -15.75 10.02 -0.88
CA LEU A 29 -15.29 10.77 0.30
C LEU A 29 -14.52 12.04 -0.07
N ALA A 30 -13.81 12.05 -1.19
CA ALA A 30 -13.04 13.20 -1.65
C ALA A 30 -13.01 13.30 -3.18
N THR A 31 -12.88 14.52 -3.70
CA THR A 31 -12.70 14.75 -5.13
C THR A 31 -11.27 14.34 -5.56
N SER A 32 -11.19 13.47 -6.56
CA SER A 32 -9.96 13.16 -7.26
C SER A 32 -9.85 14.08 -8.49
N ALA A 33 -9.39 15.30 -8.27
CA ALA A 33 -9.14 16.26 -9.34
C ALA A 33 -7.63 16.32 -9.67
N PRO A 34 -7.28 16.45 -10.96
CA PRO A 34 -5.90 16.64 -11.39
C PRO A 34 -5.35 17.98 -10.90
N ASP A 35 -6.21 19.00 -10.79
CA ASP A 35 -5.87 20.27 -10.14
C ASP A 35 -6.00 20.15 -8.62
N ALA A 36 -4.97 20.59 -7.91
CA ALA A 36 -4.94 20.59 -6.46
C ALA A 36 -5.95 21.57 -5.84
N ASP A 37 -6.33 22.64 -6.54
CA ASP A 37 -7.30 23.62 -6.03
C ASP A 37 -8.75 23.11 -6.09
N GLU A 38 -8.99 22.08 -6.91
CA GLU A 38 -10.26 21.38 -7.05
C GLU A 38 -10.38 20.18 -6.09
N ARG A 39 -9.29 19.81 -5.42
CA ARG A 39 -9.23 18.73 -4.42
C ARG A 39 -9.91 19.16 -3.12
N ARG A 40 -11.00 18.49 -2.77
CA ARG A 40 -11.83 18.79 -1.59
C ARG A 40 -12.40 17.51 -1.00
N ILE A 41 -12.72 17.55 0.29
CA ILE A 41 -13.57 16.54 0.90
C ILE A 41 -14.99 16.70 0.33
N SER A 42 -15.71 15.60 0.16
CA SER A 42 -17.09 15.61 -0.30
C SER A 42 -17.97 16.46 0.64
N SER A 43 -18.68 17.43 0.07
CA SER A 43 -19.61 18.27 0.84
C SER A 43 -20.73 17.46 1.48
N LEU A 44 -21.12 16.33 0.87
CA LEU A 44 -22.08 15.39 1.43
C LEU A 44 -21.51 14.70 2.66
N PHE A 45 -20.25 14.27 2.61
CA PHE A 45 -19.55 13.71 3.77
C PHE A 45 -19.46 14.72 4.91
N GLU A 46 -18.99 15.94 4.64
CA GLU A 46 -18.89 17.00 5.65
C GLU A 46 -20.27 17.40 6.22
N SER A 47 -21.31 17.44 5.39
CA SER A 47 -22.67 17.79 5.82
C SER A 47 -23.29 16.76 6.75
N VAL A 48 -22.97 15.48 6.58
CA VAL A 48 -23.47 14.41 7.46
C VAL A 48 -22.64 14.35 8.74
N ASP A 49 -21.30 14.36 8.61
CA ASP A 49 -20.36 14.32 9.73
C ASP A 49 -20.55 15.49 10.72
N SER A 50 -20.78 16.71 10.21
CA SER A 50 -20.97 17.91 11.05
C SER A 50 -22.19 17.86 11.99
N ARG A 51 -23.12 16.93 11.79
CA ARG A 51 -24.28 16.71 12.69
C ARG A 51 -23.86 15.99 13.99
N TYR A 52 -22.74 15.28 13.98
CA TYR A 52 -22.24 14.49 15.09
C TYR A 52 -21.07 15.21 15.77
N LYS A 53 -21.37 16.01 16.80
CA LYS A 53 -20.39 16.84 17.52
C LYS A 53 -19.87 16.24 18.83
N GLU A 54 -20.50 15.17 19.31
CA GLU A 54 -20.21 14.53 20.59
C GLU A 54 -20.12 13.01 20.41
N ALA A 55 -18.92 12.45 20.63
CA ALA A 55 -18.69 11.01 20.65
C ALA A 55 -19.40 10.34 21.84
N GLY A 56 -19.82 9.09 21.66
CA GLY A 56 -20.48 8.25 22.65
C GLY A 56 -21.92 8.66 23.01
N ARG A 57 -22.45 9.74 22.41
CA ARG A 57 -23.80 10.23 22.70
C ARG A 57 -24.88 9.38 22.05
N GLU A 58 -24.62 8.88 20.85
CA GLU A 58 -25.53 8.04 20.08
C GLU A 58 -24.79 6.77 19.68
N HIS A 59 -25.49 5.63 19.79
CA HIS A 59 -24.98 4.35 19.32
C HIS A 59 -26.05 3.73 18.42
N LEU A 60 -25.67 3.46 17.17
CA LEU A 60 -26.57 2.99 16.13
C LEU A 60 -26.31 1.52 15.82
N ASP A 61 -27.36 0.79 15.48
CA ASP A 61 -27.20 -0.52 14.86
C ASP A 61 -26.73 -0.39 13.39
N LEU A 62 -26.35 -1.50 12.78
CA LEU A 62 -25.86 -1.52 11.40
C LEU A 62 -26.87 -1.00 10.39
N TYR A 63 -28.18 -1.24 10.58
CA TYR A 63 -29.20 -0.78 9.64
C TYR A 63 -29.32 0.74 9.66
N ALA A 64 -29.33 1.33 10.86
CA ALA A 64 -29.33 2.77 11.07
C ALA A 64 -28.03 3.41 10.53
N LEU A 65 -26.86 2.76 10.72
CA LEU A 65 -25.61 3.21 10.10
C LEU A 65 -25.67 3.17 8.57
N GLN A 66 -26.25 2.11 7.98
CA GLN A 66 -26.43 2.05 6.53
C GLN A 66 -27.31 3.20 6.03
N ALA A 67 -28.41 3.50 6.71
CA ALA A 67 -29.29 4.62 6.37
C ALA A 67 -28.56 5.97 6.50
N LEU A 68 -27.76 6.13 7.56
CA LEU A 68 -26.94 7.31 7.80
C LEU A 68 -25.92 7.57 6.68
N LEU A 69 -25.34 6.52 6.12
CA LEU A 69 -24.31 6.61 5.08
C LEU A 69 -24.87 6.82 3.66
N ARG A 70 -26.19 6.66 3.41
CA ARG A 70 -26.78 6.82 2.07
C ARG A 70 -26.66 8.18 1.41
N PRO A 71 -26.75 9.30 2.15
CA PRO A 71 -26.52 10.60 1.55
C PRO A 71 -25.09 10.74 0.98
N ILE A 72 -24.12 10.00 1.53
CA ILE A 72 -22.72 9.99 1.08
C ILE A 72 -22.55 8.97 -0.05
N PHE A 73 -23.10 7.78 0.13
CA PHE A 73 -23.01 6.65 -0.80
C PHE A 73 -24.40 6.26 -1.31
N PRO A 74 -24.88 6.92 -2.40
CA PRO A 74 -26.19 6.61 -2.95
C PRO A 74 -26.25 5.17 -3.49
N VAL A 75 -27.43 4.55 -3.49
CA VAL A 75 -27.63 3.14 -3.92
C VAL A 75 -27.15 2.90 -5.36
N SER A 76 -27.31 3.89 -6.24
CA SER A 76 -26.83 3.84 -7.63
C SER A 76 -25.32 3.76 -7.74
N ALA A 77 -24.61 4.25 -6.72
CA ALA A 77 -23.18 4.17 -6.60
C ALA A 77 -22.75 2.92 -5.85
N VAL A 78 -23.09 2.83 -4.56
CA VAL A 78 -22.68 1.77 -3.65
C VAL A 78 -23.93 1.02 -3.21
N SER A 79 -23.98 -0.26 -3.58
CA SER A 79 -25.08 -1.14 -3.21
C SER A 79 -25.15 -1.36 -1.70
N ASP A 80 -26.33 -1.75 -1.23
CA ASP A 80 -26.59 -2.11 0.17
C ASP A 80 -25.61 -3.15 0.69
N ARG A 81 -25.26 -4.11 -0.16
CA ARG A 81 -24.29 -5.17 0.13
C ARG A 81 -22.89 -4.62 0.27
N GLU A 82 -22.42 -3.81 -0.68
CA GLU A 82 -21.10 -3.16 -0.62
C GLU A 82 -20.96 -2.27 0.62
N LEU A 83 -22.02 -1.53 0.98
CA LEU A 83 -22.03 -0.68 2.17
C LEU A 83 -21.98 -1.52 3.46
N ARG A 84 -22.66 -2.67 3.47
CA ARG A 84 -22.60 -3.63 4.58
C ARG A 84 -21.20 -4.20 4.74
N ILE A 85 -20.55 -4.59 3.64
CA ILE A 85 -19.16 -5.07 3.61
C ILE A 85 -18.22 -3.98 4.11
N LEU A 86 -18.36 -2.73 3.66
CA LEU A 86 -17.56 -1.61 4.16
C LEU A 86 -17.63 -1.51 5.69
N LEU A 87 -18.83 -1.51 6.27
CA LEU A 87 -18.99 -1.43 7.72
C LEU A 87 -18.32 -2.61 8.47
N HIS A 88 -18.23 -3.79 7.86
CA HIS A 88 -17.52 -4.94 8.43
C HIS A 88 -15.99 -4.84 8.30
N MET A 89 -15.49 -4.05 7.34
CA MET A 89 -14.06 -3.85 7.11
C MET A 89 -13.47 -2.74 7.98
N LEU A 90 -14.28 -1.80 8.45
CA LEU A 90 -13.82 -0.71 9.30
C LEU A 90 -13.47 -1.26 10.70
N PRO A 91 -12.37 -0.80 11.33
CA PRO A 91 -11.95 -1.26 12.66
C PRO A 91 -12.79 -0.60 13.75
N LEU A 92 -14.09 -0.93 13.79
CA LEU A 92 -15.07 -0.31 14.69
C LEU A 92 -15.16 -1.08 16.00
N SER A 93 -15.20 -0.34 17.11
CA SER A 93 -15.40 -0.90 18.44
C SER A 93 -16.89 -1.04 18.73
N GLU A 94 -17.31 -2.21 19.24
CA GLU A 94 -18.68 -2.33 19.77
C GLU A 94 -18.77 -1.58 21.11
N GLY A 95 -19.90 -0.91 21.36
CA GLY A 95 -20.11 -0.17 22.61
C GLY A 95 -19.93 -1.04 23.85
N ASN A 96 -19.02 -0.65 24.75
CA ASN A 96 -18.80 -1.29 26.04
C ASN A 96 -19.93 -0.93 27.03
N GLY A 97 -21.12 -1.50 26.83
CA GLY A 97 -22.22 -1.40 27.78
C GLY A 97 -22.01 -2.30 29.00
N ALA A 98 -22.23 -1.74 30.20
CA ALA A 98 -22.26 -2.49 31.45
C ALA A 98 -23.43 -3.49 31.53
N ASP A 99 -24.48 -3.25 30.75
CA ASP A 99 -25.57 -4.20 30.49
C ASP A 99 -25.47 -4.67 29.03
N GLY A 100 -25.52 -5.98 28.80
CA GLY A 100 -25.26 -6.63 27.50
C GLY A 100 -26.14 -6.22 26.31
N GLU A 101 -26.95 -5.17 26.41
CA GLU A 101 -27.83 -4.59 25.37
C GLU A 101 -27.10 -3.72 24.33
N LEU A 102 -25.87 -3.25 24.61
CA LEU A 102 -25.07 -2.44 23.68
C LEU A 102 -24.17 -3.26 22.72
N LYS A 103 -24.12 -4.58 22.88
CA LYS A 103 -23.46 -5.46 21.91
C LYS A 103 -24.09 -5.24 20.54
N ASN A 104 -23.29 -5.00 19.50
CA ASN A 104 -23.71 -4.62 18.14
C ASN A 104 -24.14 -3.15 17.89
N ARG A 105 -23.95 -2.21 18.82
CA ARG A 105 -24.15 -0.78 18.53
C ARG A 105 -22.83 -0.04 18.43
N ILE A 106 -22.74 0.87 17.46
CA ILE A 106 -21.51 1.56 17.06
C ILE A 106 -21.74 3.07 17.11
N ASP A 107 -20.73 3.81 17.57
CA ASP A 107 -20.74 5.28 17.55
C ASP A 107 -20.56 5.80 16.10
N PRO A 108 -21.49 6.59 15.55
CA PRO A 108 -21.34 7.22 14.24
C PRO A 108 -20.06 8.03 14.08
N VAL A 109 -19.55 8.66 15.15
CA VAL A 109 -18.31 9.43 15.13
C VAL A 109 -17.12 8.56 14.78
N GLU A 110 -17.07 7.33 15.29
CA GLU A 110 -16.01 6.35 14.97
C GLU A 110 -16.06 5.97 13.49
N VAL A 111 -17.27 5.75 12.94
CA VAL A 111 -17.47 5.47 11.51
C VAL A 111 -16.95 6.62 10.65
N PHE A 112 -17.33 7.87 10.94
CA PHE A 112 -16.85 9.02 10.16
C PHE A 112 -15.35 9.24 10.31
N PHE A 113 -14.79 8.99 11.49
CA PHE A 113 -13.35 9.06 11.72
C PHE A 113 -12.59 8.01 10.90
N GLU A 114 -13.06 6.76 10.86
CA GLU A 114 -12.46 5.70 10.04
C GLU A 114 -12.60 6.00 8.54
N LEU A 115 -13.76 6.48 8.08
CA LEU A 115 -13.93 6.93 6.69
C LEU A 115 -12.96 8.07 6.34
N ARG A 116 -12.77 9.04 7.23
CA ARG A 116 -11.85 10.15 7.04
C ARG A 116 -10.39 9.70 6.89
N GLN A 117 -10.00 8.63 7.59
CA GLN A 117 -8.68 8.01 7.45
C GLN A 117 -8.45 7.30 6.12
N LEU A 118 -9.51 6.87 5.42
CA LEU A 118 -9.38 6.28 4.09
C LEU A 118 -8.99 7.32 3.03
N ILE A 119 -9.22 8.61 3.28
CA ILE A 119 -8.88 9.69 2.34
C ILE A 119 -7.35 9.81 2.25
N PRO A 120 -6.74 9.66 1.05
CA PRO A 120 -5.29 9.55 0.88
C PRO A 120 -4.54 10.90 0.99
N ARG A 121 -5.00 11.83 1.82
CA ARG A 121 -4.47 13.21 1.92
C ARG A 121 -4.49 13.70 3.38
N ALA A 122 -3.94 12.93 4.30
CA ALA A 122 -4.06 13.17 5.73
C ALA A 122 -3.35 14.46 6.16
N ALA A 123 -2.14 14.72 5.67
CA ALA A 123 -1.39 15.95 5.95
C ALA A 123 -2.08 17.19 5.35
N TRP A 124 -2.70 17.05 4.17
CA TRP A 124 -3.58 18.09 3.62
C TRP A 124 -4.76 18.41 4.55
N GLN A 125 -5.47 17.37 5.01
CA GLN A 125 -6.60 17.53 5.93
C GLN A 125 -6.18 18.22 7.24
N VAL A 126 -5.06 17.81 7.84
CA VAL A 126 -4.52 18.44 9.06
C VAL A 126 -4.25 19.92 8.83
N GLN A 127 -3.55 20.28 7.76
CA GLN A 127 -3.25 21.68 7.48
C GLN A 127 -4.52 22.51 7.27
N PHE A 128 -5.51 21.96 6.57
CA PHE A 128 -6.80 22.62 6.37
C PHE A 128 -7.52 22.86 7.71
N LEU A 129 -7.60 21.83 8.56
CA LEU A 129 -8.22 21.93 9.88
C LEU A 129 -7.47 22.92 10.79
N VAL A 130 -6.13 22.88 10.81
CA VAL A 130 -5.32 23.85 11.58
C VAL A 130 -5.59 25.28 11.12
N ARG A 131 -5.63 25.54 9.81
CA ARG A 131 -5.97 26.87 9.26
C ARG A 131 -7.37 27.32 9.68
N LYS A 132 -8.36 26.43 9.59
CA LYS A 132 -9.75 26.67 10.01
C LYS A 132 -9.81 27.05 11.50
N ALA A 133 -9.21 26.25 12.38
CA ALA A 133 -9.18 26.53 13.81
C ALA A 133 -8.50 27.87 14.12
N ARG A 134 -7.31 28.10 13.56
CA ARG A 134 -6.53 29.33 13.78
C ARG A 134 -7.30 30.57 13.31
N SER A 135 -7.99 30.50 12.17
CA SER A 135 -8.80 31.63 11.69
C SER A 135 -9.86 32.06 12.70
N VAL A 136 -10.50 31.10 13.38
CA VAL A 136 -11.48 31.36 14.43
C VAL A 136 -10.81 31.87 15.70
N ILE A 137 -9.76 31.20 16.17
CA ILE A 137 -9.03 31.54 17.40
C ILE A 137 -8.49 32.97 17.34
N PHE A 138 -7.77 33.33 16.27
CA PHE A 138 -7.14 34.66 16.14
C PHE A 138 -8.12 35.78 15.74
N SER A 139 -9.31 35.44 15.24
CA SER A 139 -10.39 36.42 15.07
C SER A 139 -11.08 36.77 16.39
N ASN A 140 -10.99 35.89 17.39
CA ASN A 140 -11.62 36.09 18.69
C ASN A 140 -10.73 36.95 19.59
N LYS A 141 -11.31 38.00 20.19
CA LYS A 141 -10.58 38.90 21.10
C LYS A 141 -10.36 38.29 22.48
N ASN A 142 -11.15 37.29 22.86
CA ASN A 142 -11.10 36.66 24.17
C ASN A 142 -10.33 35.33 24.10
N VAL A 143 -9.22 35.27 24.85
CA VAL A 143 -8.47 34.04 25.08
C VAL A 143 -9.35 33.08 25.90
N SER A 144 -9.55 31.86 25.40
CA SER A 144 -10.34 30.86 26.13
C SER A 144 -9.58 30.31 27.34
N LYS A 145 -10.29 29.85 28.38
CA LYS A 145 -9.66 29.17 29.53
C LYS A 145 -8.83 27.97 29.07
N PHE A 146 -9.33 27.22 28.10
CA PHE A 146 -8.63 26.08 27.52
C PHE A 146 -7.29 26.49 26.90
N GLU A 147 -7.26 27.58 26.12
CA GLU A 147 -6.04 28.10 25.52
C GLU A 147 -4.99 28.48 26.59
N GLN A 148 -5.41 29.10 27.70
CA GLN A 148 -4.52 29.42 28.82
C GLN A 148 -3.92 28.15 29.42
N CYS A 149 -4.75 27.15 29.71
CA CYS A 149 -4.30 25.86 30.24
C CYS A 149 -3.27 25.18 29.32
N VAL A 150 -3.54 25.12 28.01
CA VAL A 150 -2.61 24.52 27.03
C VAL A 150 -1.30 25.31 26.96
N ARG A 151 -1.36 26.64 26.99
CA ARG A 151 -0.18 27.51 26.96
C ARG A 151 0.70 27.33 28.21
N GLU A 152 0.09 27.17 29.38
CA GLU A 152 0.81 26.92 30.64
C GLU A 152 1.43 25.52 30.63
N ALA A 153 0.66 24.50 30.24
CA ALA A 153 1.13 23.12 30.13
C ALA A 153 2.31 22.95 29.15
N ALA A 154 2.32 23.71 28.05
CA ALA A 154 3.40 23.70 27.06
C ALA A 154 4.71 24.36 27.54
N ARG A 155 4.69 25.11 28.66
CA ARG A 155 5.87 25.80 29.21
C ARG A 155 6.56 25.04 30.36
N ILE A 156 5.94 23.97 30.83
CA ILE A 156 6.49 23.12 31.90
C ILE A 156 7.46 22.14 31.27
N GLU A 157 8.60 21.88 31.92
CA GLU A 157 9.54 20.84 31.51
C GLU A 157 9.50 19.66 32.50
N PRO A 158 9.18 18.43 32.06
CA PRO A 158 8.75 18.06 30.71
C PRO A 158 7.32 18.58 30.37
N PRO A 159 6.98 18.78 29.08
CA PRO A 159 5.65 19.21 28.66
C PRO A 159 4.57 18.31 29.23
N GLN A 160 3.49 18.90 29.74
CA GLN A 160 2.38 18.13 30.29
C GLN A 160 1.42 17.65 29.20
N VAL A 161 0.67 16.60 29.51
CA VAL A 161 -0.40 16.09 28.66
C VAL A 161 -1.71 16.84 28.88
N VAL A 162 -2.44 17.09 27.80
CA VAL A 162 -3.77 17.71 27.79
C VAL A 162 -4.82 16.63 27.57
N ASN A 163 -5.95 16.75 28.26
CA ASN A 163 -7.08 15.83 28.13
C ASN A 163 -7.68 15.89 26.69
N PRO A 164 -7.69 14.77 25.94
CA PRO A 164 -8.25 14.72 24.59
C PRO A 164 -9.70 15.20 24.51
N GLU A 165 -10.53 14.88 25.51
CA GLU A 165 -11.95 15.26 25.52
C GLU A 165 -12.16 16.77 25.70
N GLU A 166 -11.30 17.45 26.45
CA GLU A 166 -11.36 18.90 26.61
C GLU A 166 -10.96 19.60 25.31
N ALA A 167 -9.88 19.14 24.67
CA ALA A 167 -9.44 19.66 23.38
C ALA A 167 -10.50 19.44 22.29
N ARG A 168 -11.13 18.26 22.27
CA ARG A 168 -12.21 17.93 21.33
C ARG A 168 -13.41 18.85 21.56
N LYS A 169 -13.85 19.03 22.81
CA LYS A 169 -14.95 19.96 23.15
C LYS A 169 -14.63 21.38 22.72
N PHE A 170 -13.39 21.83 22.90
CA PHE A 170 -12.95 23.15 22.45
C PHE A 170 -13.04 23.30 20.92
N LEU A 171 -12.52 22.33 20.17
CA LEU A 171 -12.57 22.35 18.70
C LEU A 171 -14.01 22.29 18.17
N CYS A 172 -14.87 21.43 18.73
CA CYS A 172 -16.26 21.33 18.30
C CYS A 172 -17.08 22.58 18.65
N LYS A 173 -16.99 23.08 19.89
CA LYS A 173 -17.84 24.18 20.38
C LYS A 173 -17.34 25.56 19.97
N SER A 174 -16.02 25.76 20.00
CA SER A 174 -15.41 27.07 19.74
C SER A 174 -14.99 27.24 18.28
N CYS A 175 -14.46 26.17 17.65
CA CYS A 175 -13.97 26.22 16.27
C CYS A 175 -14.98 25.66 15.25
N GLY A 176 -16.11 25.12 15.71
CA GLY A 176 -17.20 24.65 14.85
C GLY A 176 -16.91 23.33 14.12
N PHE A 177 -16.03 22.49 14.66
CA PHE A 177 -15.66 21.22 14.03
C PHE A 177 -16.73 20.13 14.24
N GLY A 178 -16.83 19.21 13.29
CA GLY A 178 -17.42 17.89 13.54
C GLY A 178 -16.54 17.08 14.50
N ALA A 179 -17.12 16.08 15.18
CA ALA A 179 -16.33 15.28 16.13
C ALA A 179 -15.22 14.50 15.44
N SER A 180 -15.46 13.96 14.23
CA SER A 180 -14.42 13.25 13.48
C SER A 180 -13.29 14.17 13.00
N GLU A 181 -13.59 15.41 12.59
CA GLU A 181 -12.59 16.44 12.27
C GLU A 181 -11.68 16.73 13.47
N ALA A 182 -12.29 16.92 14.64
CA ALA A 182 -11.55 17.17 15.87
C ALA A 182 -10.65 15.99 16.24
N LEU A 183 -11.19 14.77 16.27
CA LEU A 183 -10.41 13.56 16.56
C LEU A 183 -9.26 13.36 15.56
N PHE A 184 -9.51 13.62 14.27
CA PHE A 184 -8.50 13.53 13.22
C PHE A 184 -7.34 14.48 13.44
N LEU A 185 -7.61 15.75 13.77
CA LEU A 185 -6.56 16.71 14.09
C LEU A 185 -5.80 16.32 15.37
N LEU A 186 -6.53 15.94 16.43
CA LEU A 186 -5.94 15.62 17.73
C LEU A 186 -5.01 14.40 17.69
N ARG A 187 -5.23 13.46 16.75
CA ARG A 187 -4.33 12.33 16.53
C ARG A 187 -2.89 12.76 16.23
N TYR A 188 -2.69 13.94 15.62
CA TYR A 188 -1.36 14.48 15.33
C TYR A 188 -0.71 15.19 16.53
N CYS A 189 -1.41 15.26 17.65
CA CYS A 189 -0.94 15.82 18.91
C CYS A 189 -0.82 14.75 20.01
N VAL A 190 -1.00 13.46 19.70
CA VAL A 190 -0.91 12.39 20.71
C VAL A 190 0.55 12.21 21.13
N GLU A 191 0.78 12.06 22.43
CA GLU A 191 2.10 11.77 22.98
C GLU A 191 2.61 10.39 22.51
N ALA A 192 3.82 10.34 21.96
CA ALA A 192 4.38 9.15 21.33
C ALA A 192 4.61 7.98 22.31
N ASP A 193 4.86 8.28 23.60
CA ASP A 193 5.33 7.29 24.59
C ASP A 193 4.22 6.68 25.45
N THR A 194 3.10 7.39 25.64
CA THR A 194 2.02 6.94 26.56
C THR A 194 0.69 6.70 25.86
N GLY A 195 0.45 7.30 24.69
CA GLY A 195 -0.80 7.18 23.92
C GLY A 195 -2.08 7.66 24.63
N GLY A 196 -2.00 8.11 25.89
CA GLY A 196 -3.16 8.40 26.75
C GLY A 196 -3.58 9.88 26.80
N GLY A 197 -2.74 10.80 26.30
CA GLY A 197 -2.98 12.24 26.33
C GLY A 197 -2.37 12.98 25.14
N LEU A 198 -2.67 14.27 25.05
CA LEU A 198 -2.15 15.14 23.99
C LEU A 198 -0.92 15.91 24.46
N ASP A 199 0.15 15.90 23.69
CA ASP A 199 1.32 16.75 23.90
C ASP A 199 0.91 18.24 23.85
N ALA A 200 1.03 18.94 24.99
CA ALA A 200 0.66 20.35 25.08
C ALA A 200 1.49 21.25 24.15
N SER A 201 2.78 20.94 23.94
CA SER A 201 3.67 21.72 23.08
C SER A 201 3.27 21.61 21.62
N LEU A 202 2.93 20.40 21.15
CA LEU A 202 2.41 20.18 19.80
C LEU A 202 1.06 20.87 19.61
N LEU A 203 0.13 20.67 20.54
CA LEU A 203 -1.20 21.27 20.48
C LEU A 203 -1.14 22.80 20.48
N TYR A 204 -0.29 23.38 21.34
CA TYR A 204 -0.01 24.82 21.37
C TYR A 204 0.60 25.30 20.05
N GLY A 205 1.61 24.59 19.56
CA GLY A 205 2.30 24.90 18.32
C GLY A 205 1.38 24.89 17.10
N PHE A 206 0.42 23.96 17.06
CA PHE A 206 -0.62 23.92 16.02
C PHE A 206 -1.61 25.08 16.12
N LEU A 207 -2.23 25.26 17.29
CA LEU A 207 -3.45 26.06 17.40
C LEU A 207 -3.22 27.51 17.85
N PHE A 208 -2.26 27.75 18.74
CA PHE A 208 -2.20 28.99 19.53
C PHE A 208 -0.91 29.81 19.31
N SER A 209 0.13 29.20 18.74
CA SER A 209 1.37 29.89 18.35
C SER A 209 1.09 30.98 17.30
N VAL A 210 1.80 32.11 17.33
CA VAL A 210 1.66 33.16 16.29
C VAL A 210 2.07 32.61 14.92
N GLN A 211 3.17 31.86 14.88
CA GLN A 211 3.64 31.10 13.71
C GLN A 211 3.78 29.64 14.09
N ILE A 212 3.38 28.75 13.19
CA ILE A 212 3.54 27.31 13.39
C ILE A 212 5.05 27.02 13.42
N PRO A 213 5.58 26.40 14.49
CA PRO A 213 6.99 26.06 14.57
C PRO A 213 7.44 25.20 13.38
N CYS A 214 8.67 25.41 12.89
CA CYS A 214 9.20 24.65 11.75
C CYS A 214 9.23 23.13 12.02
N THR A 215 9.43 22.72 13.28
CA THR A 215 9.38 21.32 13.73
C THR A 215 8.03 20.66 13.50
N ILE A 216 6.95 21.44 13.43
CA ILE A 216 5.58 20.99 13.17
C ILE A 216 5.20 21.20 11.69
N GLU A 217 5.55 22.37 11.12
CA GLU A 217 5.18 22.71 9.75
C GLU A 217 5.92 21.86 8.71
N TYR A 218 7.23 21.64 8.87
CA TYR A 218 8.04 20.89 7.91
C TYR A 218 7.50 19.47 7.66
N PRO A 219 7.22 18.64 8.68
CA PRO A 219 6.67 17.30 8.47
C PRO A 219 5.35 17.30 7.68
N ILE A 220 4.48 18.29 7.89
CA ILE A 220 3.20 18.38 7.20
C ILE A 220 3.40 18.74 5.73
N LEU A 221 4.22 19.73 5.43
CA LEU A 221 4.53 20.10 4.04
C LEU A 221 5.23 18.94 3.32
N ALA A 222 6.21 18.30 3.96
CA ALA A 222 6.88 17.14 3.40
C ALA A 222 5.92 15.98 3.11
N ALA A 223 5.03 15.66 4.06
CA ALA A 223 4.02 14.62 3.90
C ALA A 223 3.01 14.96 2.78
N GLN A 224 2.62 16.22 2.62
CA GLN A 224 1.75 16.64 1.51
C GLN A 224 2.38 16.37 0.13
N VAL A 225 3.68 16.61 -0.03
CA VAL A 225 4.39 16.27 -1.27
C VAL A 225 4.35 14.77 -1.53
N ALA A 226 4.55 13.94 -0.50
CA ALA A 226 4.49 12.49 -0.63
C ALA A 226 3.06 12.00 -0.93
N GLU A 227 2.05 12.53 -0.24
CA GLU A 227 0.63 12.22 -0.45
C GLU A 227 0.15 12.58 -1.86
N ALA A 228 0.68 13.66 -2.45
CA ALA A 228 0.34 14.08 -3.80
C ALA A 228 0.67 13.00 -4.87
N THR A 229 1.58 12.06 -4.56
CA THR A 229 1.89 10.92 -5.45
C THR A 229 0.92 9.75 -5.33
N ARG A 230 -0.02 9.75 -4.36
CA ARG A 230 -1.00 8.67 -4.17
C ARG A 230 -2.09 8.66 -5.24
N GLU A 231 -2.34 9.80 -5.85
CA GLU A 231 -3.30 9.95 -6.93
C GLU A 231 -2.61 10.56 -8.16
N PRO A 232 -3.03 10.18 -9.37
CA PRO A 232 -2.47 10.74 -10.58
C PRO A 232 -2.79 12.23 -10.69
N ALA A 233 -1.76 13.08 -10.79
CA ALA A 233 -1.93 14.51 -11.11
C ALA A 233 -2.28 14.73 -12.60
N LYS A 234 -1.81 13.83 -13.49
CA LYS A 234 -2.11 13.72 -14.93
C LYS A 234 -2.19 12.23 -15.28
N GLU A 235 -2.51 11.87 -16.53
CA GLU A 235 -2.56 10.47 -16.95
C GLU A 235 -1.27 9.70 -16.59
N GLY A 236 -1.42 8.61 -15.82
CA GLY A 236 -0.44 7.53 -15.77
C GLY A 236 -0.03 7.10 -14.37
N ALA A 237 0.89 7.84 -13.75
CA ALA A 237 1.74 7.30 -12.67
C ALA A 237 1.33 7.71 -11.25
N THR A 238 1.59 6.82 -10.29
CA THR A 238 1.54 7.09 -8.85
C THR A 238 2.83 6.63 -8.15
N GLY A 239 3.00 6.96 -6.87
CA GLY A 239 4.18 6.59 -6.07
C GLY A 239 5.48 7.24 -6.58
N SER A 240 6.61 6.54 -6.42
CA SER A 240 7.91 7.05 -6.83
C SER A 240 8.02 7.30 -8.33
N ILE A 241 7.24 6.58 -9.16
CA ILE A 241 7.22 6.81 -10.62
C ILE A 241 6.70 8.23 -10.91
N ALA A 242 5.67 8.69 -10.20
CA ALA A 242 5.15 10.05 -10.36
C ALA A 242 6.20 11.11 -10.00
N LEU A 243 6.90 10.92 -8.87
CA LEU A 243 7.99 11.81 -8.46
C LEU A 243 9.15 11.79 -9.47
N LEU A 244 9.53 10.61 -9.97
CA LEU A 244 10.56 10.46 -10.99
C LEU A 244 10.23 11.21 -12.27
N HIS A 245 9.01 11.04 -12.78
CA HIS A 245 8.56 11.70 -14.00
C HIS A 245 8.48 13.20 -13.82
N ALA A 246 8.08 13.69 -12.65
CA ALA A 246 8.06 15.12 -12.34
C ALA A 246 9.49 15.71 -12.24
N LEU A 247 10.40 15.01 -11.56
CA LEU A 247 11.82 15.39 -11.49
C LEU A 247 12.47 15.44 -12.88
N ARG A 248 12.28 14.38 -13.69
CA ARG A 248 12.78 14.34 -15.08
C ARG A 248 12.26 15.52 -15.90
N ARG A 249 10.96 15.85 -15.81
CA ARG A 249 10.37 16.99 -16.54
C ARG A 249 10.98 18.34 -16.15
N VAL A 250 11.20 18.57 -14.86
CA VAL A 250 11.75 19.84 -14.35
C VAL A 250 13.26 19.98 -14.61
N LEU A 251 13.97 18.85 -14.69
CA LEU A 251 15.42 18.79 -14.94
C LEU A 251 15.79 18.70 -16.43
N HIS A 252 14.90 18.18 -17.28
CA HIS A 252 15.13 17.99 -18.71
C HIS A 252 15.44 19.25 -19.55
N PRO A 253 15.23 20.51 -19.09
CA PRO A 253 15.76 21.66 -19.83
C PRO A 253 17.30 21.74 -19.89
N GLN A 254 18.07 20.96 -19.10
CA GLN A 254 19.51 21.24 -18.90
C GLN A 254 20.48 20.03 -18.90
N SER A 255 20.06 18.77 -19.03
CA SER A 255 21.05 17.66 -19.11
C SER A 255 20.46 16.36 -19.70
N PRO A 256 21.21 15.60 -20.52
CA PRO A 256 20.85 14.23 -20.83
C PRO A 256 20.98 13.43 -19.54
N VAL A 257 19.85 13.01 -18.96
CA VAL A 257 19.81 12.06 -17.85
C VAL A 257 20.30 10.72 -18.40
N GLY A 258 21.62 10.55 -18.43
CA GLY A 258 22.27 9.28 -18.70
C GLY A 258 22.06 8.40 -17.47
N SER A 259 21.19 7.40 -17.59
CA SER A 259 21.23 6.22 -16.74
C SER A 259 22.55 5.50 -16.99
N GLY A 260 23.58 5.87 -16.22
CA GLY A 260 24.85 5.15 -16.21
C GLY A 260 24.61 3.72 -15.72
N PRO A 261 25.22 2.70 -16.35
CA PRO A 261 25.07 1.29 -15.97
C PRO A 261 25.63 0.93 -14.58
N ASP A 262 26.27 1.88 -13.88
CA ASP A 262 27.03 1.62 -12.65
C ASP A 262 26.39 2.16 -11.36
N ALA A 263 25.16 2.68 -11.39
CA ALA A 263 24.44 3.04 -10.17
C ALA A 263 23.68 1.82 -9.63
N GLU A 264 24.17 1.22 -8.53
CA GLU A 264 23.43 0.13 -7.89
C GLU A 264 22.04 0.62 -7.45
N PRO A 265 20.95 0.00 -7.95
CA PRO A 265 19.61 0.34 -7.50
C PRO A 265 19.51 0.03 -6.01
N THR A 266 19.30 1.07 -5.19
CA THR A 266 19.07 0.88 -3.76
C THR A 266 17.76 0.11 -3.56
N ALA A 267 17.73 -0.81 -2.60
CA ALA A 267 16.60 -1.70 -2.33
C ALA A 267 15.27 -0.97 -2.02
N ASP A 268 15.32 0.31 -1.63
CA ASP A 268 14.17 1.06 -1.13
C ASP A 268 13.37 1.69 -2.31
N LEU A 269 13.67 2.93 -2.67
CA LEU A 269 13.02 3.67 -3.75
C LEU A 269 14.07 4.01 -4.80
N ASP A 270 13.95 3.37 -5.97
CA ASP A 270 14.93 3.49 -7.03
C ASP A 270 14.72 4.78 -7.81
N PHE A 271 15.53 5.80 -7.51
CA PHE A 271 15.48 7.08 -8.19
C PHE A 271 16.56 7.23 -9.28
N GLY A 272 17.35 6.19 -9.55
CA GLY A 272 18.52 6.26 -10.44
C GLY A 272 19.54 7.35 -10.03
N PRO A 273 20.56 7.62 -10.86
CA PRO A 273 21.55 8.66 -10.60
C PRO A 273 21.01 10.05 -10.98
N LEU A 274 19.98 10.53 -10.27
CA LEU A 274 19.57 11.94 -10.35
C LEU A 274 20.49 12.80 -9.47
N SER A 275 21.74 13.00 -9.91
CA SER A 275 22.70 13.92 -9.29
C SER A 275 22.50 15.33 -9.87
N SER A 276 21.44 15.99 -9.45
CA SER A 276 21.14 17.36 -9.88
C SER A 276 20.67 18.21 -8.72
N ASN A 277 20.77 19.52 -8.90
CA ASN A 277 20.25 20.50 -7.98
C ASN A 277 19.04 21.21 -8.59
N LEU A 278 18.08 21.55 -7.74
CA LEU A 278 16.89 22.31 -8.05
C LEU A 278 17.07 23.73 -7.53
N THR A 279 16.78 24.69 -8.40
CA THR A 279 16.48 26.07 -7.99
C THR A 279 15.13 26.12 -7.28
N ILE A 280 14.88 27.20 -6.55
CA ILE A 280 13.58 27.42 -5.89
C ILE A 280 12.41 27.44 -6.88
N GLN A 281 12.61 27.96 -8.10
CA GLN A 281 11.60 27.94 -9.16
C GLN A 281 11.34 26.53 -9.69
N GLN A 282 12.39 25.73 -9.88
CA GLN A 282 12.27 24.33 -10.28
C GLN A 282 11.58 23.50 -9.19
N PHE A 283 11.88 23.71 -7.91
CA PHE A 283 11.19 23.02 -6.83
C PHE A 283 9.70 23.39 -6.77
N HIS A 284 9.36 24.66 -6.97
CA HIS A 284 7.97 25.07 -7.10
C HIS A 284 7.27 24.40 -8.29
N ALA A 285 7.92 24.36 -9.46
CA ALA A 285 7.40 23.67 -10.64
C ALA A 285 7.20 22.17 -10.37
N LEU A 286 8.09 21.52 -9.62
CA LEU A 286 7.94 20.14 -9.18
C LEU A 286 6.68 19.97 -8.31
N CYS A 287 6.45 20.84 -7.33
CA CYS A 287 5.25 20.81 -6.49
C CYS A 287 3.96 21.03 -7.30
N GLN A 288 4.00 21.91 -8.32
CA GLN A 288 2.85 22.12 -9.21
C GLN A 288 2.59 20.90 -10.09
N ASP A 289 3.64 20.29 -10.61
CA ASP A 289 3.52 19.16 -11.54
C ASP A 289 3.05 17.87 -10.85
N LEU A 290 3.32 17.74 -9.54
CA LEU A 290 2.73 16.72 -8.67
C LEU A 290 1.33 17.07 -8.15
N ALA A 291 0.82 18.28 -8.46
CA ALA A 291 -0.44 18.79 -7.93
C ALA A 291 -0.51 18.76 -6.39
N VAL A 292 0.54 19.24 -5.72
CA VAL A 292 0.59 19.27 -4.25
C VAL A 292 -0.39 20.31 -3.67
N GLY A 293 -0.69 21.39 -4.40
CA GLY A 293 -1.60 22.46 -3.95
C GLY A 293 -0.95 23.47 -3.01
N PHE A 294 0.36 23.67 -3.15
CA PHE A 294 1.09 24.66 -2.39
C PHE A 294 0.89 26.06 -2.94
N SER A 295 0.71 27.03 -2.04
CA SER A 295 1.03 28.41 -2.38
C SER A 295 2.53 28.55 -2.64
N ARG A 296 2.90 29.63 -3.34
CA ARG A 296 4.31 29.94 -3.58
C ARG A 296 5.12 29.98 -2.30
N GLU A 297 4.58 30.61 -1.26
CA GLU A 297 5.20 30.74 0.05
C GLU A 297 5.43 29.38 0.73
N GLN A 298 4.47 28.44 0.64
CA GLN A 298 4.63 27.11 1.23
C GLN A 298 5.74 26.31 0.54
N SER A 299 5.82 26.40 -0.79
CA SER A 299 6.88 25.76 -1.57
C SER A 299 8.24 26.36 -1.24
N ASP A 300 8.34 27.69 -1.16
CA ASP A 300 9.57 28.40 -0.81
C ASP A 300 10.04 28.03 0.61
N ARG A 301 9.12 27.94 1.59
CA ARG A 301 9.44 27.46 2.95
C ARG A 301 9.97 26.03 2.95
N LEU A 302 9.28 25.09 2.29
CA LEU A 302 9.74 23.69 2.23
C LEU A 302 11.10 23.57 1.51
N TYR A 303 11.32 24.35 0.45
CA TYR A 303 12.62 24.44 -0.22
C TYR A 303 13.72 24.82 0.77
N HIS A 304 13.50 25.84 1.59
CA HIS A 304 14.47 26.28 2.59
C HIS A 304 14.64 25.30 3.76
N TYR A 305 13.60 24.55 4.13
CA TYR A 305 13.71 23.49 5.14
C TYR A 305 14.55 22.31 4.64
N LEU A 306 14.47 21.97 3.36
CA LEU A 306 15.19 20.84 2.77
C LEU A 306 16.62 21.19 2.35
N LYS A 307 16.85 22.44 1.97
CA LYS A 307 18.13 22.93 1.48
C LYS A 307 19.10 23.08 2.66
N ASP A 308 20.25 22.44 2.58
CA ASP A 308 21.34 22.69 3.52
C ASP A 308 21.67 24.19 3.56
N ALA A 309 21.78 24.77 4.76
CA ALA A 309 21.92 26.22 4.94
C ALA A 309 23.09 26.83 4.16
N GLN A 310 24.16 26.04 3.97
CA GLN A 310 25.38 26.42 3.26
C GLN A 310 25.33 26.13 1.75
N ALA A 311 24.40 25.31 1.27
CA ALA A 311 24.31 24.95 -0.14
C ALA A 311 23.76 26.13 -0.97
N PRO A 312 24.11 26.27 -2.26
CA PRO A 312 23.50 27.27 -3.13
C PRO A 312 22.08 26.88 -3.59
N SER A 313 21.80 25.58 -3.67
CA SER A 313 20.59 25.00 -4.27
C SER A 313 20.18 23.71 -3.56
N LEU A 314 18.93 23.29 -3.74
CA LEU A 314 18.40 22.05 -3.15
C LEU A 314 18.79 20.83 -3.99
N GLY A 315 19.51 19.87 -3.43
CA GLY A 315 19.81 18.64 -4.16
C GLY A 315 18.58 17.74 -4.33
N VAL A 316 18.50 17.02 -5.45
CA VAL A 316 17.45 16.02 -5.69
C VAL A 316 17.52 14.90 -4.64
N ARG A 317 18.72 14.61 -4.12
CA ARG A 317 18.92 13.63 -3.05
C ARG A 317 18.16 14.00 -1.78
N GLU A 318 18.09 15.28 -1.42
CA GLU A 318 17.36 15.80 -0.26
C GLU A 318 15.84 15.62 -0.46
N VAL A 319 15.34 15.89 -1.67
CA VAL A 319 13.94 15.66 -2.04
C VAL A 319 13.59 14.17 -1.94
N VAL A 320 14.44 13.30 -2.48
CA VAL A 320 14.27 11.84 -2.40
C VAL A 320 14.35 11.36 -0.94
N ARG A 321 15.26 11.88 -0.14
CA ARG A 321 15.38 11.56 1.29
C ARG A 321 14.12 11.95 2.05
N MET A 322 13.57 13.14 1.76
CA MET A 322 12.29 13.57 2.32
C MET A 322 11.16 12.64 1.88
N TYR A 323 11.06 12.36 0.58
CA TYR A 323 10.01 11.49 0.05
C TYR A 323 10.06 10.08 0.66
N ARG A 324 11.26 9.52 0.84
CA ARG A 324 11.45 8.24 1.55
C ARG A 324 10.93 8.29 2.99
N ARG A 325 11.24 9.36 3.72
CA ARG A 325 10.83 9.52 5.12
C ARG A 325 9.31 9.63 5.28
N TYR A 326 8.64 10.26 4.32
CA TYR A 326 7.19 10.48 4.36
C TYR A 326 6.43 9.62 3.34
N PHE A 327 7.07 8.57 2.82
CA PHE A 327 6.50 7.72 1.80
C PHE A 327 5.14 7.17 2.28
N PRO A 328 4.10 7.19 1.42
CA PRO A 328 2.77 6.73 1.78
C PRO A 328 2.76 5.38 2.53
N PRO A 329 2.37 5.35 3.82
CA PRO A 329 2.26 4.08 4.53
C PRO A 329 1.09 3.25 4.00
N VAL A 330 1.24 1.93 4.10
CA VAL A 330 0.19 0.93 3.89
C VAL A 330 0.09 0.04 5.12
N ASN A 331 -1.14 -0.24 5.58
CA ASN A 331 -1.34 -1.18 6.67
C ASN A 331 -1.22 -2.64 6.17
N SER A 332 -1.00 -3.58 7.09
CA SER A 332 -0.80 -4.99 6.76
C SER A 332 -2.01 -5.62 6.04
N SER A 333 -3.22 -5.22 6.43
CA SER A 333 -4.47 -5.72 5.83
C SER A 333 -4.61 -5.30 4.36
N MET A 334 -4.39 -4.01 4.05
CA MET A 334 -4.44 -3.50 2.68
C MET A 334 -3.32 -4.11 1.82
N LEU A 335 -2.10 -4.24 2.37
CA LEU A 335 -1.01 -4.92 1.67
C LEU A 335 -1.35 -6.38 1.33
N SER A 336 -2.03 -7.08 2.24
CA SER A 336 -2.49 -8.46 2.01
C SER A 336 -3.55 -8.54 0.92
N ILE A 337 -4.50 -7.60 0.91
CA ILE A 337 -5.50 -7.46 -0.16
C ILE A 337 -4.81 -7.19 -1.51
N ILE A 338 -3.84 -6.27 -1.55
CA ILE A 338 -3.10 -5.93 -2.77
C ILE A 338 -2.32 -7.14 -3.29
N LYS A 339 -1.55 -7.82 -2.42
CA LYS A 339 -0.83 -9.05 -2.77
C LYS A 339 -1.77 -10.07 -3.39
N ALA A 340 -2.87 -10.39 -2.70
CA ALA A 340 -3.81 -11.42 -3.14
C ALA A 340 -4.52 -11.02 -4.45
N ALA A 341 -4.87 -9.74 -4.62
CA ALA A 341 -5.45 -9.22 -5.85
C ALA A 341 -4.46 -9.35 -7.03
N VAL A 342 -3.19 -8.95 -6.84
CA VAL A 342 -2.13 -9.10 -7.85
C VAL A 342 -1.96 -10.55 -8.26
N THR A 343 -1.85 -11.47 -7.29
CA THR A 343 -1.77 -12.92 -7.55
C THR A 343 -2.95 -13.41 -8.38
N GLN A 344 -4.18 -13.06 -8.01
CA GLN A 344 -5.38 -13.48 -8.76
C GLN A 344 -5.45 -12.87 -10.18
N TYR A 345 -4.99 -11.63 -10.38
CA TYR A 345 -4.94 -11.02 -11.71
C TYR A 345 -3.95 -11.75 -12.63
N LEU A 346 -2.76 -12.09 -12.11
CA LEU A 346 -1.75 -12.87 -12.83
C LEU A 346 -2.31 -14.23 -13.27
N LEU A 347 -2.92 -14.96 -12.33
CA LEU A 347 -3.50 -16.29 -12.60
C LEU A 347 -4.66 -16.23 -13.61
N ARG A 348 -5.56 -15.25 -13.46
CA ARG A 348 -6.68 -15.06 -14.39
C ARG A 348 -6.19 -14.71 -15.80
N ALA A 349 -5.19 -13.83 -15.91
CA ALA A 349 -4.62 -13.45 -17.20
C ALA A 349 -3.91 -14.63 -17.90
N ALA A 350 -3.33 -15.54 -17.11
CA ALA A 350 -2.69 -16.75 -17.59
C ALA A 350 -3.68 -17.80 -18.15
N LYS A 351 -4.99 -17.68 -17.88
CA LYS A 351 -6.05 -18.58 -18.41
C LYS A 351 -5.73 -20.08 -18.23
N GLY A 352 -5.27 -20.47 -17.04
CA GLY A 352 -4.89 -21.85 -16.73
C GLY A 352 -3.49 -22.26 -17.21
N ASN A 353 -2.68 -21.33 -17.73
CA ASN A 353 -1.27 -21.57 -18.00
C ASN A 353 -0.47 -21.68 -16.69
N VAL A 354 0.05 -22.87 -16.42
CA VAL A 354 0.84 -23.19 -15.21
C VAL A 354 2.19 -22.47 -15.16
N LEU A 355 2.59 -21.80 -16.24
CA LEU A 355 3.86 -21.05 -16.32
C LEU A 355 3.73 -19.58 -15.94
N ALA A 356 2.58 -19.12 -15.42
CA ALA A 356 2.35 -17.70 -15.10
C ALA A 356 3.48 -17.06 -14.28
N PHE A 357 3.93 -17.74 -13.22
CA PHE A 357 5.01 -17.25 -12.35
C PHE A 357 6.40 -17.43 -12.98
N THR A 358 6.62 -18.50 -13.74
CA THR A 358 7.87 -18.71 -14.48
C THR A 358 8.07 -17.64 -15.55
N GLU A 359 7.02 -17.30 -16.29
CA GLU A 359 7.04 -16.20 -17.28
C GLU A 359 7.28 -14.84 -16.62
N LEU A 360 6.73 -14.60 -15.42
CA LEU A 360 7.03 -13.39 -14.64
C LEU A 360 8.50 -13.37 -14.17
N TYR A 361 9.04 -14.50 -13.71
CA TYR A 361 10.44 -14.64 -13.31
C TYR A 361 11.40 -14.31 -14.46
N VAL A 362 11.12 -14.86 -15.66
CA VAL A 362 11.92 -14.63 -16.88
C VAL A 362 11.85 -13.17 -17.34
N ARG A 363 10.69 -12.50 -17.20
CA ARG A 363 10.55 -11.07 -17.57
C ARG A 363 11.46 -10.13 -16.79
N LEU A 364 11.95 -10.57 -15.64
CA LEU A 364 12.83 -9.80 -14.77
C LEU A 364 14.27 -10.34 -14.79
N GLN A 365 14.63 -11.20 -15.74
CA GLN A 365 15.93 -11.85 -15.81
C GLN A 365 17.11 -10.88 -15.85
N GLU A 366 16.95 -9.73 -16.49
CA GLU A 366 18.01 -8.72 -16.65
C GLU A 366 18.54 -8.20 -15.30
N TRP A 367 17.76 -8.34 -14.23
CA TRP A 367 18.11 -7.89 -12.88
C TRP A 367 18.79 -8.98 -12.03
N GLY A 368 18.78 -10.24 -12.45
CA GLY A 368 19.43 -11.33 -11.72
C GLY A 368 18.98 -11.42 -10.25
N VAL A 369 19.92 -11.25 -9.33
CA VAL A 369 19.69 -11.22 -7.87
C VAL A 369 19.56 -9.81 -7.30
N ARG A 370 19.67 -8.77 -8.15
CA ARG A 370 19.61 -7.37 -7.73
C ARG A 370 18.16 -6.94 -7.52
N ALA A 371 17.99 -5.85 -6.78
CA ALA A 371 16.69 -5.21 -6.66
C ALA A 371 16.24 -4.71 -8.05
N VAL A 372 14.99 -4.99 -8.39
CA VAL A 372 14.39 -4.57 -9.66
C VAL A 372 13.97 -3.09 -9.54
N PRO A 373 14.27 -2.21 -10.50
CA PRO A 373 13.74 -0.84 -10.54
C PRO A 373 12.22 -0.78 -10.58
N ILE A 374 11.64 0.26 -9.96
CA ILE A 374 10.17 0.38 -9.88
C ILE A 374 9.49 0.42 -11.25
N GLU A 375 10.06 1.13 -12.23
CA GLU A 375 9.50 1.21 -13.60
C GLU A 375 9.53 -0.16 -14.31
N ALA A 376 10.60 -0.94 -14.13
CA ALA A 376 10.72 -2.29 -14.69
C ALA A 376 9.77 -3.27 -13.99
N TYR A 377 9.66 -3.16 -12.67
CA TYR A 377 8.79 -3.97 -11.82
C TYR A 377 7.31 -3.80 -12.18
N VAL A 378 6.84 -2.54 -12.26
CA VAL A 378 5.47 -2.23 -12.71
C VAL A 378 5.25 -2.75 -14.12
N ARG A 379 6.16 -2.46 -15.07
CA ARG A 379 6.04 -2.91 -16.46
C ARG A 379 5.91 -4.43 -16.58
N ALA A 380 6.69 -5.20 -15.80
CA ALA A 380 6.62 -6.65 -15.80
C ALA A 380 5.24 -7.15 -15.33
N LEU A 381 4.71 -6.61 -14.23
CA LEU A 381 3.40 -6.97 -13.70
C LEU A 381 2.25 -6.56 -14.63
N ARG A 382 2.32 -5.37 -15.26
CA ARG A 382 1.35 -4.94 -16.30
C ARG A 382 1.33 -5.90 -17.47
N LYS A 383 2.51 -6.27 -18.00
CA LYS A 383 2.62 -7.27 -19.08
C LYS A 383 2.08 -8.63 -18.64
N SER A 384 2.08 -8.94 -17.34
CA SER A 384 1.55 -10.20 -16.79
C SER A 384 0.05 -10.14 -16.50
N GLY A 385 -0.62 -9.04 -16.83
CA GLY A 385 -2.08 -8.90 -16.77
C GLY A 385 -2.60 -8.18 -15.54
N VAL A 386 -1.75 -7.56 -14.73
CA VAL A 386 -2.20 -6.71 -13.62
C VAL A 386 -2.76 -5.38 -14.18
N PRO A 387 -4.04 -5.06 -13.96
CA PRO A 387 -4.68 -3.87 -14.54
C PRO A 387 -4.32 -2.58 -13.79
N ASP A 388 -4.51 -1.43 -14.43
CA ASP A 388 -4.22 -0.10 -13.87
C ASP A 388 -5.06 0.25 -12.62
N THR A 389 -6.15 -0.47 -12.37
CA THR A 389 -6.89 -0.37 -11.10
C THR A 389 -6.03 -0.73 -9.89
N VAL A 390 -5.00 -1.57 -10.08
CA VAL A 390 -3.90 -1.73 -9.12
C VAL A 390 -2.88 -0.64 -9.45
N THR A 391 -2.87 0.46 -8.72
CA THR A 391 -2.02 1.63 -9.01
C THR A 391 -0.52 1.31 -8.90
N ASP A 392 0.34 2.17 -9.46
CA ASP A 392 1.79 1.97 -9.37
C ASP A 392 2.29 2.00 -7.93
N LEU A 393 1.69 2.85 -7.08
CA LEU A 393 1.93 2.86 -5.64
C LEU A 393 1.57 1.52 -4.97
N HIS A 394 0.48 0.86 -5.38
CA HIS A 394 0.15 -0.47 -4.88
C HIS A 394 1.26 -1.48 -5.23
N LEU A 395 1.77 -1.43 -6.46
CA LEU A 395 2.85 -2.30 -6.92
C LEU A 395 4.20 -1.95 -6.27
N GLU A 396 4.41 -0.68 -5.93
CA GLU A 396 5.57 -0.24 -5.18
C GLU A 396 5.58 -0.81 -3.75
N TRP A 397 4.43 -0.87 -3.08
CA TRP A 397 4.34 -1.55 -1.78
C TRP A 397 4.67 -3.04 -1.87
N VAL A 398 4.25 -3.73 -2.94
CA VAL A 398 4.65 -5.11 -3.19
C VAL A 398 6.17 -5.19 -3.37
N ARG A 399 6.75 -4.32 -4.21
CA ARG A 399 8.19 -4.25 -4.47
C ARG A 399 9.01 -4.01 -3.20
N LEU A 400 8.57 -3.11 -2.32
CA LEU A 400 9.26 -2.85 -1.05
C LEU A 400 9.29 -4.06 -0.11
N LYS A 401 8.34 -5.00 -0.25
CA LYS A 401 8.36 -6.29 0.45
C LYS A 401 9.10 -7.38 -0.30
N ALA A 402 9.24 -7.22 -1.61
CA ALA A 402 9.77 -8.20 -2.51
C ALA A 402 10.65 -7.53 -3.59
N PRO A 403 11.85 -7.03 -3.21
CA PRO A 403 12.63 -6.14 -4.04
C PRO A 403 13.29 -6.85 -5.23
N THR A 404 13.61 -8.14 -5.09
CA THR A 404 14.19 -8.94 -6.16
C THR A 404 13.12 -9.75 -6.89
N ARG A 405 13.43 -10.25 -8.09
CA ARG A 405 12.52 -11.18 -8.78
C ARG A 405 12.28 -12.47 -7.99
N VAL A 406 13.26 -12.91 -7.19
CA VAL A 406 13.13 -14.14 -6.39
C VAL A 406 12.13 -13.91 -5.27
N ASP A 407 12.31 -12.81 -4.53
CA ASP A 407 11.40 -12.40 -3.46
C ASP A 407 9.99 -12.17 -4.02
N LEU A 408 9.86 -11.59 -5.23
CA LEU A 408 8.56 -11.34 -5.85
C LEU A 408 7.77 -12.62 -6.05
N ILE A 409 8.40 -13.65 -6.60
CA ILE A 409 7.76 -14.94 -6.78
C ILE A 409 7.35 -15.52 -5.42
N PHE A 410 8.26 -15.57 -4.44
CA PHE A 410 7.91 -16.09 -3.11
C PHE A 410 6.79 -15.29 -2.44
N PHE A 411 6.79 -13.98 -2.61
CA PHE A 411 5.80 -13.09 -2.03
C PHE A 411 4.43 -13.30 -2.67
N LEU A 412 4.34 -13.56 -3.98
CA LEU A 412 3.06 -13.76 -4.67
C LEU A 412 2.54 -15.19 -4.60
N CYS A 413 3.42 -16.17 -4.44
CA CYS A 413 3.04 -17.56 -4.25
C CYS A 413 2.28 -17.74 -2.92
N VAL A 414 1.21 -18.55 -2.96
CA VAL A 414 0.50 -19.01 -1.76
C VAL A 414 1.42 -19.98 -1.00
N PRO A 415 1.35 -20.07 0.35
CA PRO A 415 2.07 -21.10 1.08
C PRO A 415 1.85 -22.48 0.46
N LEU A 416 2.94 -23.21 0.25
CA LEU A 416 2.89 -24.49 -0.43
C LEU A 416 2.12 -25.52 0.43
N PRO A 417 1.08 -26.18 -0.11
CA PRO A 417 0.42 -27.26 0.59
C PRO A 417 1.39 -28.39 0.92
N SER A 418 1.30 -28.97 2.13
CA SER A 418 2.20 -30.04 2.59
C SER A 418 2.20 -31.27 1.67
N SER A 419 1.07 -31.55 1.04
CA SER A 419 0.92 -32.58 0.00
C SER A 419 1.85 -32.34 -1.20
N ARG A 420 1.87 -31.12 -1.72
CA ARG A 420 2.70 -30.72 -2.86
C ARG A 420 4.17 -30.66 -2.48
N GLU A 421 4.48 -30.19 -1.26
CA GLU A 421 5.84 -30.22 -0.74
C GLU A 421 6.40 -31.64 -0.66
N ALA A 422 5.61 -32.60 -0.15
CA ALA A 422 6.00 -34.00 -0.09
C ALA A 422 6.27 -34.60 -1.48
N VAL A 423 5.49 -34.21 -2.50
CA VAL A 423 5.70 -34.64 -3.89
C VAL A 423 7.02 -34.10 -4.44
N ILE A 424 7.34 -32.82 -4.20
CA ILE A 424 8.60 -32.19 -4.65
C ILE A 424 9.79 -32.86 -3.97
N ARG A 425 9.70 -33.06 -2.64
CA ARG A 425 10.76 -33.72 -1.86
C ARG A 425 11.01 -35.15 -2.31
N LYS A 426 9.95 -35.92 -2.52
CA LYS A 426 10.04 -37.29 -3.07
C LYS A 426 10.65 -37.32 -4.46
N LEU A 427 10.34 -36.34 -5.31
CA LEU A 427 10.97 -36.21 -6.63
C LEU A 427 12.47 -35.92 -6.48
N PHE A 428 12.85 -34.97 -5.61
CA PHE A 428 14.24 -34.64 -5.35
C PHE A 428 15.03 -35.87 -4.86
N GLU A 429 14.55 -36.56 -3.83
CA GLU A 429 15.17 -37.78 -3.28
C GLU A 429 15.36 -38.87 -4.35
N ARG A 430 14.43 -38.99 -5.30
CA ARG A 430 14.52 -39.98 -6.39
C ARG A 430 15.54 -39.60 -7.46
N LEU A 431 15.79 -38.31 -7.63
CA LEU A 431 16.75 -37.77 -8.61
C LEU A 431 18.13 -37.54 -8.00
N CYS A 432 18.25 -37.52 -6.66
CA CYS A 432 19.51 -37.34 -5.97
C CYS A 432 20.54 -38.42 -6.35
N THR A 433 21.73 -37.96 -6.72
CA THR A 433 22.85 -38.83 -7.12
C THR A 433 23.90 -38.98 -6.02
N HIS A 434 23.96 -38.03 -5.08
CA HIS A 434 24.97 -37.99 -4.00
C HIS A 434 24.33 -38.08 -2.62
N GLN A 435 24.84 -38.97 -1.77
CA GLN A 435 24.30 -39.18 -0.40
C GLN A 435 24.85 -38.17 0.61
N ASP A 436 26.09 -37.71 0.46
CA ASP A 436 26.75 -36.83 1.44
C ASP A 436 26.38 -35.34 1.29
N ALA A 437 26.04 -34.93 0.06
CA ALA A 437 25.52 -33.59 -0.26
C ALA A 437 24.37 -33.76 -1.27
N PRO A 438 23.12 -33.95 -0.81
CA PRO A 438 22.01 -34.30 -1.68
C PRO A 438 21.80 -33.21 -2.73
N SER A 439 22.02 -33.61 -3.98
CA SER A 439 21.93 -32.75 -5.15
C SER A 439 21.48 -33.54 -6.37
N VAL A 440 20.86 -32.83 -7.31
CA VAL A 440 20.32 -33.38 -8.56
C VAL A 440 21.11 -32.81 -9.73
N LEU A 441 21.63 -33.67 -10.61
CA LEU A 441 22.27 -33.25 -11.86
C LEU A 441 21.21 -32.69 -12.82
N ALA A 442 21.49 -31.52 -13.40
CA ALA A 442 20.58 -30.84 -14.32
C ALA A 442 20.30 -31.70 -15.58
N SER A 443 21.33 -32.37 -16.11
CA SER A 443 21.21 -33.32 -17.22
C SER A 443 20.23 -34.46 -16.89
N ASP A 444 20.41 -35.08 -15.73
CA ASP A 444 19.63 -36.24 -15.31
C ASP A 444 18.16 -35.88 -15.09
N MET A 445 17.90 -34.69 -14.54
CA MET A 445 16.55 -34.16 -14.39
C MET A 445 15.87 -34.00 -15.75
N MET A 446 16.58 -33.44 -16.75
CA MET A 446 16.05 -33.20 -18.09
C MET A 446 15.83 -34.48 -18.90
N ASP A 447 16.72 -35.46 -18.75
CA ASP A 447 16.62 -36.77 -19.42
C ASP A 447 15.46 -37.59 -18.86
N ARG A 448 15.24 -37.53 -17.54
CA ARG A 448 14.16 -38.25 -16.87
C ARG A 448 12.79 -37.58 -17.02
N PHE A 449 12.74 -36.31 -17.41
CA PHE A 449 11.47 -35.61 -17.69
C PHE A 449 10.88 -36.12 -19.02
N GLN A 450 9.86 -36.97 -18.96
CA GLN A 450 9.20 -37.59 -20.12
C GLN A 450 7.85 -36.93 -20.44
N THR A 451 7.74 -36.35 -21.63
CA THR A 451 6.51 -35.72 -22.15
C THR A 451 5.76 -36.62 -23.14
N ASN A 452 6.48 -37.48 -23.85
CA ASN A 452 5.95 -38.22 -25.00
C ASN A 452 5.01 -39.37 -24.61
N LYS A 453 5.03 -39.78 -23.34
CA LYS A 453 4.28 -40.92 -22.82
C LYS A 453 3.10 -40.51 -21.93
N ILE A 454 2.76 -39.23 -21.96
CA ILE A 454 1.64 -38.66 -21.21
C ILE A 454 0.38 -38.81 -22.06
N GLU A 455 -0.62 -39.49 -21.52
CA GLU A 455 -1.94 -39.60 -22.13
C GLU A 455 -2.73 -38.29 -21.94
N GLY A 456 -3.40 -37.82 -22.99
CA GLY A 456 -4.16 -36.57 -22.98
C GLY A 456 -3.38 -35.37 -23.55
N LYS A 457 -3.91 -34.78 -24.63
CA LYS A 457 -3.27 -33.68 -25.38
C LYS A 457 -2.99 -32.45 -24.51
N THR A 458 -3.91 -32.11 -23.61
CA THR A 458 -3.79 -30.92 -22.75
C THR A 458 -2.65 -31.08 -21.75
N LEU A 459 -2.63 -32.18 -21.00
CA LEU A 459 -1.58 -32.46 -20.00
C LEU A 459 -0.21 -32.62 -20.68
N GLN A 460 -0.16 -33.29 -21.83
CA GLN A 460 1.06 -33.43 -22.62
C GLN A 460 1.59 -32.05 -23.06
N ARG A 461 0.74 -31.16 -23.57
CA ARG A 461 1.15 -29.80 -23.98
C ARG A 461 1.68 -29.01 -22.78
N THR A 462 1.00 -29.08 -21.64
CA THR A 462 1.46 -28.46 -20.39
C THR A 462 2.84 -28.99 -19.99
N ALA A 463 3.03 -30.31 -20.00
CA ALA A 463 4.31 -30.93 -19.66
C ALA A 463 5.45 -30.54 -20.62
N VAL A 464 5.17 -30.43 -21.93
CA VAL A 464 6.15 -29.94 -22.92
C VAL A 464 6.56 -28.50 -22.61
N ASN A 465 5.61 -27.64 -22.31
CA ASN A 465 5.88 -26.25 -21.94
C ASN A 465 6.68 -26.17 -20.64
N CYS A 466 6.32 -26.95 -19.62
CA CYS A 466 7.08 -27.04 -18.36
C CYS A 466 8.51 -27.54 -18.59
N LYS A 467 8.71 -28.55 -19.44
CA LYS A 467 10.06 -29.06 -19.75
C LYS A 467 10.90 -27.99 -20.45
N LYS A 468 10.31 -27.20 -21.34
CA LYS A 468 10.99 -26.07 -21.99
C LYS A 468 11.38 -24.99 -20.97
N ALA A 469 10.44 -24.56 -20.13
CA ALA A 469 10.68 -23.54 -19.12
C ALA A 469 11.70 -24.00 -18.06
N LEU A 470 11.67 -25.28 -17.69
CA LEU A 470 12.68 -25.88 -16.82
C LEU A 470 14.06 -25.81 -17.46
N LYS A 471 14.18 -26.14 -18.75
CA LYS A 471 15.45 -26.04 -19.46
C LYS A 471 16.00 -24.62 -19.41
N GLU A 472 15.17 -23.63 -19.74
CA GLU A 472 15.56 -22.21 -19.70
C GLU A 472 16.01 -21.78 -18.30
N TYR A 473 15.31 -22.22 -17.25
CA TYR A 473 15.70 -21.99 -15.86
C TYR A 473 17.05 -22.63 -15.50
N LEU A 474 17.31 -23.86 -15.94
CA LEU A 474 18.58 -24.56 -15.67
C LEU A 474 19.75 -23.92 -16.43
N ASP A 475 19.52 -23.55 -17.70
CA ASP A 475 20.50 -22.86 -18.53
C ASP A 475 20.87 -21.50 -17.91
N GLU A 476 19.90 -20.80 -17.32
CA GLU A 476 20.13 -19.53 -16.64
C GLU A 476 20.92 -19.67 -15.33
N LEU A 477 20.67 -20.72 -14.55
CA LEU A 477 21.40 -20.95 -13.29
C LEU A 477 22.89 -21.21 -13.53
N ASP A 478 23.27 -21.71 -14.72
CA ASP A 478 24.62 -22.12 -15.09
C ASP A 478 25.26 -23.08 -14.04
N LYS A 479 24.44 -24.01 -13.54
CA LYS A 479 24.84 -25.02 -12.55
C LYS A 479 24.63 -26.43 -13.06
N ALA A 480 25.69 -27.24 -13.00
CA ALA A 480 25.62 -28.66 -13.34
C ALA A 480 24.78 -29.47 -12.34
N SER A 481 24.72 -29.04 -11.06
CA SER A 481 23.94 -29.68 -10.00
C SER A 481 23.14 -28.67 -9.17
N LEU A 482 21.98 -29.11 -8.70
CA LEU A 482 21.03 -28.31 -7.93
C LEU A 482 20.93 -28.86 -6.51
N ASN A 483 21.02 -27.96 -5.51
CA ASN A 483 20.57 -28.27 -4.16
C ASN A 483 19.03 -28.28 -4.10
N TYR A 484 18.46 -28.70 -2.95
CA TYR A 484 17.01 -28.78 -2.79
C TYR A 484 16.30 -27.45 -3.03
N GLU A 485 16.87 -26.34 -2.56
CA GLU A 485 16.25 -25.01 -2.68
C GLU A 485 16.10 -24.58 -4.14
N LEU A 486 17.17 -24.66 -4.93
CA LEU A 486 17.16 -24.31 -6.36
C LEU A 486 16.27 -25.26 -7.17
N PHE A 487 16.25 -26.53 -6.79
CA PHE A 487 15.37 -27.52 -7.40
C PHE A 487 13.89 -27.22 -7.09
N ALA A 488 13.56 -27.02 -5.81
CA ALA A 488 12.20 -26.83 -5.34
C ALA A 488 11.61 -25.51 -5.83
N TYR A 489 12.43 -24.47 -5.96
CA TYR A 489 11.99 -23.14 -6.39
C TYR A 489 11.25 -23.16 -7.74
N PHE A 490 11.77 -23.90 -8.73
CA PHE A 490 11.08 -24.07 -10.01
C PHE A 490 9.69 -24.68 -9.83
N TRP A 491 9.61 -25.74 -9.03
CA TRP A 491 8.36 -26.45 -8.77
C TRP A 491 7.37 -25.63 -7.94
N TYR A 492 7.85 -24.72 -7.09
CA TYR A 492 7.01 -23.80 -6.34
C TYR A 492 6.30 -22.81 -7.28
N MET A 493 6.99 -22.31 -8.31
CA MET A 493 6.38 -21.46 -9.34
C MET A 493 5.25 -22.19 -10.08
N ILE A 494 5.48 -23.45 -10.48
CA ILE A 494 4.47 -24.28 -11.14
C ILE A 494 3.30 -24.55 -10.20
N SER A 495 3.60 -24.91 -8.95
CA SER A 495 2.59 -25.20 -7.93
C SER A 495 1.66 -24.03 -7.70
N ALA A 496 2.19 -22.81 -7.54
CA ALA A 496 1.38 -21.63 -7.26
C ALA A 496 0.39 -21.28 -8.38
N ALA A 497 0.61 -21.78 -9.60
CA ALA A 497 -0.28 -21.58 -10.75
C ALA A 497 -1.33 -22.68 -10.95
N ILE A 498 -1.36 -23.71 -10.10
CA ILE A 498 -2.30 -24.83 -10.19
C ILE A 498 -3.27 -24.80 -9.01
N ASP A 499 -4.56 -24.79 -9.32
CA ASP A 499 -5.65 -24.61 -8.35
C ASP A 499 -5.79 -25.80 -7.37
N ASP A 500 -5.57 -27.03 -7.83
CA ASP A 500 -5.82 -28.24 -7.03
C ASP A 500 -4.62 -29.19 -6.93
N ASP A 501 -4.48 -29.84 -5.77
CA ASP A 501 -3.38 -30.77 -5.46
C ASP A 501 -3.32 -31.99 -6.39
N PRO A 502 -4.45 -32.63 -6.78
CA PRO A 502 -4.44 -33.72 -7.75
C PRO A 502 -3.82 -33.34 -9.08
N THR A 503 -4.18 -32.20 -9.68
CA THR A 503 -3.63 -31.74 -10.96
C THR A 503 -2.13 -31.55 -10.89
N TYR A 504 -1.64 -30.91 -9.83
CA TYR A 504 -0.19 -30.71 -9.62
C TYR A 504 0.54 -32.05 -9.46
N THR A 505 0.00 -32.94 -8.64
CA THR A 505 0.57 -34.25 -8.37
C THR A 505 0.64 -35.09 -9.63
N MET A 506 -0.45 -35.13 -10.41
CA MET A 506 -0.54 -35.86 -11.68
C MET A 506 0.45 -35.32 -12.70
N LEU A 507 0.61 -34.00 -12.81
CA LEU A 507 1.61 -33.39 -13.69
C LEU A 507 3.01 -33.93 -13.38
N ILE A 508 3.45 -33.85 -12.12
CA ILE A 508 4.79 -34.34 -11.72
C ILE A 508 4.91 -35.85 -11.92
N TRP A 509 3.88 -36.61 -11.53
CA TRP A 509 3.89 -38.07 -11.62
C TRP A 509 4.04 -38.56 -13.06
N HIS A 510 3.31 -37.96 -13.99
CA HIS A 510 3.40 -38.29 -15.41
C HIS A 510 4.74 -37.84 -16.02
N CYS A 511 5.23 -36.66 -15.64
CA CYS A 511 6.50 -36.13 -16.15
C CYS A 511 7.70 -36.98 -15.72
N PHE A 512 7.70 -37.56 -14.51
CA PHE A 512 8.85 -38.30 -13.97
C PHE A 512 8.59 -39.78 -13.68
N ARG A 513 7.42 -40.31 -14.06
CA ARG A 513 6.99 -41.70 -13.82
C ARG A 513 7.12 -42.13 -12.36
N LEU A 514 6.56 -41.30 -11.48
CA LEU A 514 6.66 -41.54 -10.04
C LEU A 514 5.88 -42.79 -9.57
N ALA A 515 4.89 -43.24 -10.34
CA ALA A 515 4.09 -44.43 -10.07
C ALA A 515 4.73 -45.78 -10.48
N ASP A 516 5.76 -45.78 -11.35
CA ASP A 516 6.38 -47.00 -11.90
C ASP A 516 7.38 -47.67 -10.91
N ARG A 517 6.92 -48.01 -9.70
CA ARG A 517 7.59 -48.97 -8.81
C ARG A 517 6.63 -50.13 -8.49
N THR A 518 6.30 -50.93 -9.49
CA THR A 518 6.18 -52.37 -9.24
C THR A 518 7.60 -52.92 -9.17
N SER A 519 8.04 -53.14 -7.93
CA SER A 519 9.26 -53.87 -7.60
C SER A 519 9.28 -55.22 -8.30
N LYS A 520 9.92 -55.32 -9.47
CA LYS A 520 10.70 -56.51 -9.80
C LYS A 520 11.99 -56.42 -8.99
N ARG A 521 11.95 -56.98 -7.78
CA ARG A 521 13.18 -57.48 -7.13
C ARG A 521 13.66 -58.64 -8.02
N VAL A 522 14.86 -58.50 -8.57
CA VAL A 522 15.66 -59.63 -9.05
C VAL A 522 16.54 -60.05 -7.89
#